data_AF-A0A3T0SX55-F1
#
_entry.id   AF-A0A3T0SX55-F1
#
_cell.length_a   1.000
_cell.length_b   1.000
_cell.length_c   1.000
_cell.angle_alpha   90.00
_cell.angle_beta   90.00
_cell.angle_gamma   90.00
#
_symmetry.space_group_name_H-M   'P 1'
#
loop_
_entity.id
_entity.type
_entity.pdbx_description
1 polymer ?
#
loop_
_entity_poly.entity_id
_entity_poly.type
_entity_poly.pdbx_seq_one_letter_code
_entity_poly.pdbx_strand_id
1 'polypeptide(L)'
;MATNPGPIRSDGDATRSLDRGDRGSRTALSTPTGLADADTRATAVDRRGVARAVLQWVTGDRVDARRVVRLADRRWRGAVEPLLGPEDVLLLPSESVTDDDETREAPTCDCAAVLDYRGGLDEPGDVAWFGELRVQTEDYASIAFLPVTGATTARLRDANGWQAYLEDADAARASGRLVPQLLGAAVAVSGLPLTDDPAAGPVAAVDVGRDGVATLGPDGLVLGDARDPDGLAAALDRSYRPLDRLAALGGGVADDIARRPWLALYRAGLAFAAADDTGPAWSVVGLGTSLRPDGEVTTLTRSDLILLHRGDERVLVEPRTLRRFALAPATAVVVERLLSDGPDDEPRTPADEAFVSRLVERFEHEGVHLRRGA
;
A
#
# COMPACT_ATOMS: atom_id res chain seq x y z
N MET A 1 57.88 -0.69 25.27
CA MET A 1 57.41 -0.36 26.63
C MET A 1 55.89 -0.51 26.59
N ALA A 2 55.35 -1.69 26.93
CA ALA A 2 55.01 -2.13 28.30
C ALA A 2 53.89 -1.22 28.88
N THR A 3 52.71 -1.68 29.27
CA THR A 3 52.25 -3.03 29.64
C THR A 3 50.72 -3.04 29.74
N ASN A 4 50.12 -4.15 29.30
CA ASN A 4 48.81 -4.65 29.75
C ASN A 4 48.98 -5.26 31.17
N PRO A 5 47.94 -5.33 32.01
CA PRO A 5 47.30 -6.64 32.27
C PRO A 5 45.77 -6.49 32.43
N GLY A 6 44.89 -7.43 32.12
CA GLY A 6 44.94 -8.88 32.27
C GLY A 6 43.60 -9.32 32.93
N PRO A 7 43.09 -10.55 32.68
CA PRO A 7 41.67 -10.88 32.78
C PRO A 7 41.29 -11.71 34.02
N ILE A 8 39.99 -11.86 34.30
CA ILE A 8 39.47 -12.83 35.28
C ILE A 8 38.57 -13.86 34.56
N ARG A 9 38.99 -15.13 34.66
CA ARG A 9 38.23 -16.36 34.43
C ARG A 9 37.95 -17.03 35.78
N SER A 10 36.80 -17.70 35.91
CA SER A 10 36.60 -19.03 36.54
C SER A 10 35.08 -19.29 36.59
N ASP A 11 34.54 -20.24 35.82
CA ASP A 11 34.38 -21.67 36.14
C ASP A 11 33.30 -21.95 37.21
N GLY A 12 32.36 -22.83 36.87
CA GLY A 12 31.30 -23.29 37.77
C GLY A 12 30.29 -24.23 37.10
N ASP A 13 30.77 -25.42 36.73
CA ASP A 13 30.01 -26.60 36.31
C ASP A 13 29.12 -27.13 37.45
N ALA A 14 27.88 -27.54 37.17
CA ALA A 14 27.10 -28.46 38.03
C ALA A 14 25.87 -29.04 37.32
N THR A 15 25.98 -30.32 37.01
CA THR A 15 24.91 -31.26 36.68
C THR A 15 24.05 -31.65 37.90
N ARG A 16 22.73 -31.86 37.69
CA ARG A 16 21.77 -32.72 38.45
C ARG A 16 20.36 -32.50 37.83
N SER A 17 19.72 -33.43 37.14
CA SER A 17 19.15 -34.74 37.53
C SER A 17 17.90 -34.66 38.42
N LEU A 18 16.77 -35.16 37.88
CA LEU A 18 15.47 -35.56 38.47
C LEU A 18 14.58 -34.37 38.93
N ASP A 19 13.28 -34.32 38.68
CA ASP A 19 12.27 -35.34 38.95
C ASP A 19 10.94 -35.10 38.19
N ARG A 20 10.18 -36.19 38.06
CA ARG A 20 8.84 -36.33 37.50
C ARG A 20 7.80 -35.51 38.26
N GLY A 21 6.74 -35.10 37.55
CA GLY A 21 5.54 -34.51 38.14
C GLY A 21 4.33 -34.57 37.21
N ASP A 22 3.63 -35.70 37.29
CA ASP A 22 2.36 -36.06 36.69
C ASP A 22 1.22 -35.02 36.88
N ARG A 23 0.42 -34.80 35.82
CA ARG A 23 -0.92 -34.19 35.77
C ARG A 23 -1.35 -34.20 34.30
N GLY A 24 -2.40 -34.86 33.84
CA GLY A 24 -3.65 -35.20 34.49
C GLY A 24 -4.79 -34.61 33.66
N SER A 25 -5.57 -35.50 33.02
CA SER A 25 -6.98 -35.32 32.66
C SER A 25 -7.35 -34.57 31.37
N ARG A 26 -7.56 -35.39 30.33
CA ARG A 26 -8.50 -35.16 29.24
C ARG A 26 -9.92 -35.05 29.79
N THR A 27 -10.66 -34.02 29.38
CA THR A 27 -12.12 -34.00 29.44
C THR A 27 -12.62 -33.54 28.08
N ALA A 28 -13.16 -34.49 27.31
CA ALA A 28 -13.89 -34.22 26.09
C ALA A 28 -15.34 -33.89 26.48
N LEU A 29 -15.84 -32.74 26.06
CA LEU A 29 -17.25 -32.38 26.14
C LEU A 29 -17.71 -31.83 24.79
N SER A 30 -18.49 -32.66 24.13
CA SER A 30 -19.76 -32.37 23.44
C SER A 30 -19.83 -31.19 22.46
N THR A 31 -20.00 -31.57 21.19
CA THR A 31 -20.66 -30.82 20.12
C THR A 31 -22.08 -30.40 20.53
N PRO A 32 -22.50 -29.17 20.15
CA PRO A 32 -23.87 -28.92 19.75
C PRO A 32 -23.91 -28.54 18.26
N THR A 33 -24.65 -29.33 17.51
CA THR A 33 -25.03 -29.09 16.11
C THR A 33 -26.31 -28.26 16.10
N GLY A 34 -26.35 -27.19 15.30
CA GLY A 34 -27.59 -26.68 14.70
C GLY A 34 -27.99 -25.25 15.06
N LEU A 35 -28.17 -24.45 14.01
CA LEU A 35 -28.75 -23.10 13.95
C LEU A 35 -27.90 -21.95 14.52
N ALA A 36 -26.80 -21.64 13.84
CA ALA A 36 -26.32 -20.27 13.73
C ALA A 36 -27.12 -19.59 12.61
N ASP A 37 -28.22 -18.95 12.98
CA ASP A 37 -29.02 -18.10 12.11
C ASP A 37 -28.19 -16.89 11.64
N ALA A 38 -28.56 -16.39 10.46
CA ALA A 38 -27.82 -15.49 9.58
C ALA A 38 -27.65 -14.04 10.10
N ASP A 39 -27.68 -13.83 11.42
CA ASP A 39 -27.87 -12.53 12.08
C ASP A 39 -26.58 -11.94 12.68
N THR A 40 -25.41 -12.49 12.32
CA THR A 40 -24.09 -12.03 12.82
C THR A 40 -23.13 -11.68 11.67
N ARG A 41 -23.68 -11.14 10.56
CA ARG A 41 -22.88 -10.65 9.42
C ARG A 41 -22.68 -9.13 9.40
N ALA A 42 -23.29 -8.38 10.32
CA ALA A 42 -22.87 -7.01 10.63
C ALA A 42 -21.49 -7.08 11.30
N THR A 43 -20.46 -7.22 10.47
CA THR A 43 -19.12 -7.62 10.85
C THR A 43 -18.44 -6.45 11.54
N ALA A 44 -18.03 -6.65 12.79
CA ALA A 44 -17.01 -5.83 13.42
C ALA A 44 -15.78 -5.87 12.51
N VAL A 45 -15.54 -4.78 11.77
CA VAL A 45 -14.33 -4.63 10.96
C VAL A 45 -13.18 -4.56 11.96
N ASP A 46 -12.36 -5.61 12.01
CA ASP A 46 -11.15 -5.64 12.83
C ASP A 46 -10.24 -4.46 12.43
N ARG A 47 -9.40 -3.99 13.36
CA ARG A 47 -8.50 -2.83 13.21
C ARG A 47 -7.68 -2.87 11.91
N ARG A 48 -7.31 -4.08 11.45
CA ARG A 48 -6.63 -4.29 10.17
C ARG A 48 -7.50 -3.93 8.96
N GLY A 49 -8.78 -4.28 8.98
CA GLY A 49 -9.73 -3.94 7.91
C GLY A 49 -9.92 -2.43 7.79
N VAL A 50 -10.00 -1.72 8.92
CA VAL A 50 -10.09 -0.25 8.95
C VAL A 50 -8.85 0.39 8.32
N ALA A 51 -7.65 -0.02 8.74
CA ALA A 51 -6.40 0.51 8.19
C ALA A 51 -6.28 0.27 6.68
N ARG A 52 -6.72 -0.89 6.18
CA ARG A 52 -6.71 -1.24 4.76
C ARG A 52 -7.73 -0.43 3.95
N ALA A 53 -8.92 -0.17 4.50
CA ALA A 53 -9.92 0.69 3.87
C ALA A 53 -9.41 2.14 3.75
N VAL A 54 -8.80 2.67 4.81
CA VAL A 54 -8.17 4.01 4.77
C VAL A 54 -7.02 4.04 3.76
N LEU A 55 -6.14 3.04 3.76
CA LEU A 55 -5.04 2.94 2.80
C LEU A 55 -5.56 2.96 1.36
N GLN A 56 -6.57 2.14 1.05
CA GLN A 56 -7.20 2.10 -0.27
C GLN A 56 -7.83 3.44 -0.66
N TRP A 57 -8.50 4.13 0.27
CA TRP A 57 -9.05 5.47 -0.01
C TRP A 57 -7.95 6.48 -0.34
N VAL A 58 -6.85 6.50 0.42
CA VAL A 58 -5.74 7.45 0.21
C VAL A 58 -5.00 7.17 -1.10
N THR A 59 -4.57 5.92 -1.30
CA THR A 59 -3.69 5.56 -2.44
C THR A 59 -4.46 5.33 -3.73
N GLY A 60 -5.78 5.10 -3.67
CA GLY A 60 -6.57 4.67 -4.81
C GLY A 60 -6.25 3.25 -5.32
N ASP A 61 -5.31 2.53 -4.71
CA ASP A 61 -5.02 1.14 -5.04
C ASP A 61 -6.07 0.22 -4.40
N ARG A 62 -6.54 -0.77 -5.16
CA ARG A 62 -7.43 -1.79 -4.59
C ARG A 62 -6.65 -2.67 -3.62
N VAL A 63 -7.14 -2.76 -2.38
CA VAL A 63 -6.52 -3.55 -1.30
C VAL A 63 -7.40 -4.73 -0.90
N ASP A 64 -8.65 -4.46 -0.50
CA ASP A 64 -9.62 -5.49 -0.07
C ASP A 64 -11.02 -5.19 -0.60
N ALA A 65 -11.51 -3.98 -0.33
CA ALA A 65 -12.85 -3.58 -0.75
C ALA A 65 -12.91 -3.43 -2.26
N ARG A 66 -14.07 -3.69 -2.86
CA ARG A 66 -14.31 -3.37 -4.27
C ARG A 66 -14.12 -1.86 -4.50
N ARG A 67 -14.71 -1.05 -3.62
CA ARG A 67 -14.59 0.41 -3.58
C ARG A 67 -14.63 0.93 -2.14
N VAL A 68 -13.87 1.97 -1.85
CA VAL A 68 -14.01 2.77 -0.62
C VAL A 68 -14.53 4.15 -1.00
N VAL A 69 -15.63 4.59 -0.40
CA VAL A 69 -16.23 5.91 -0.60
C VAL A 69 -16.18 6.67 0.70
N ARG A 70 -15.55 7.84 0.71
CA ARG A 70 -15.54 8.74 1.87
C ARG A 70 -16.46 9.92 1.64
N LEU A 71 -17.29 10.23 2.63
CA LEU A 71 -18.08 11.46 2.64
C LEU A 71 -17.43 12.47 3.58
N ALA A 72 -17.22 13.70 3.12
CA ALA A 72 -16.82 14.81 3.99
C ALA A 72 -18.02 15.39 4.77
N ASP A 73 -19.25 15.13 4.31
CA ASP A 73 -20.50 15.55 4.95
C ASP A 73 -21.56 14.44 4.86
N ARG A 74 -22.20 14.12 5.99
CA ARG A 74 -23.24 13.08 6.07
C ARG A 74 -24.44 13.36 5.17
N ARG A 75 -24.71 14.61 4.81
CA ARG A 75 -25.87 14.97 3.98
C ARG A 75 -25.90 14.25 2.62
N TRP A 76 -24.74 13.83 2.11
CA TRP A 76 -24.62 13.12 0.84
C TRP A 76 -24.93 11.62 0.94
N ARG A 77 -25.09 11.09 2.15
CA ARG A 77 -25.32 9.67 2.41
C ARG A 77 -26.48 9.10 1.58
N GLY A 78 -27.64 9.77 1.59
CA GLY A 78 -28.82 9.30 0.86
C GLY A 78 -28.65 9.26 -0.67
N ALA A 79 -27.74 10.08 -1.23
CA ALA A 79 -27.43 10.06 -2.65
C ALA A 79 -26.41 8.99 -3.03
N VAL A 80 -25.52 8.63 -2.10
CA VAL A 80 -24.37 7.74 -2.35
C VAL A 80 -24.66 6.30 -1.98
N GLU A 81 -25.38 6.03 -0.89
CA GLU A 81 -25.68 4.66 -0.43
C GLU A 81 -26.34 3.76 -1.50
N PRO A 82 -27.29 4.25 -2.32
CA PRO A 82 -27.86 3.44 -3.40
C PRO A 82 -26.86 3.00 -4.47
N LEU A 83 -25.68 3.64 -4.54
CA LEU A 83 -24.61 3.34 -5.49
C LEU A 83 -23.60 2.31 -4.96
N LEU A 84 -23.75 1.88 -3.70
CA LEU A 84 -22.84 0.96 -3.04
C LEU A 84 -23.34 -0.49 -3.12
N GLY A 85 -22.39 -1.42 -3.18
CA GLY A 85 -22.62 -2.86 -3.08
C GLY A 85 -21.98 -3.47 -1.83
N PRO A 86 -22.27 -4.77 -1.56
CA PRO A 86 -21.90 -5.45 -0.31
C PRO A 86 -20.40 -5.60 -0.09
N GLU A 87 -19.59 -5.38 -1.12
CA GLU A 87 -18.12 -5.42 -1.09
C GLU A 87 -17.50 -4.01 -0.98
N ASP A 88 -18.33 -2.98 -0.88
CA ASP A 88 -17.88 -1.59 -0.75
C ASP A 88 -17.80 -1.19 0.74
N VAL A 89 -17.01 -0.14 1.00
CA VAL A 89 -16.86 0.46 2.32
C VAL A 89 -17.21 1.95 2.25
N LEU A 90 -18.05 2.41 3.17
CA LEU A 90 -18.42 3.82 3.33
C LEU A 90 -17.71 4.41 4.56
N LEU A 91 -16.82 5.38 4.34
CA LEU A 91 -16.23 6.19 5.41
C LEU A 91 -17.13 7.39 5.69
N LEU A 92 -17.80 7.39 6.84
CA LEU A 92 -18.82 8.36 7.21
C LEU A 92 -18.33 9.22 8.38
N PRO A 93 -18.39 10.56 8.33
CA PRO A 93 -18.01 11.37 9.48
C PRO A 93 -18.95 11.04 10.64
N SER A 94 -18.52 11.02 11.89
CA SER A 94 -19.39 10.80 13.05
C SER A 94 -20.34 11.99 13.24
N GLU A 95 -21.55 11.75 13.75
CA GLU A 95 -22.39 12.84 14.24
C GLU A 95 -21.69 13.51 15.43
N SER A 96 -21.80 14.84 15.53
CA SER A 96 -21.26 15.59 16.65
C SER A 96 -21.82 15.02 17.94
N VAL A 97 -20.96 14.43 18.77
CA VAL A 97 -21.31 13.90 20.07
C VAL A 97 -21.58 15.10 20.98
N THR A 98 -22.85 15.30 21.37
CA THR A 98 -23.11 15.89 22.68
C THR A 98 -22.71 14.85 23.72
N ASP A 99 -21.96 15.23 24.75
CA ASP A 99 -21.26 14.35 25.72
C ASP A 99 -22.11 13.28 26.44
N ASP A 100 -23.43 13.21 26.21
CA ASP A 100 -24.36 12.37 26.97
C ASP A 100 -24.77 11.05 26.29
N ASP A 101 -24.22 10.66 25.13
CA ASP A 101 -24.71 9.49 24.39
C ASP A 101 -23.69 8.33 24.29
N GLU A 102 -23.42 7.68 25.43
CA GLU A 102 -22.63 6.44 25.53
C GLU A 102 -23.31 5.23 24.87
N THR A 103 -24.55 5.37 24.41
CA THR A 103 -25.37 4.30 23.80
C THR A 103 -25.48 4.37 22.29
N ARG A 104 -24.71 5.24 21.62
CA ARG A 104 -24.87 5.45 20.19
C ARG A 104 -24.62 4.18 19.38
N GLU A 105 -25.67 3.72 18.72
CA GLU A 105 -25.62 2.59 17.79
C GLU A 105 -24.68 2.93 16.62
N ALA A 106 -23.85 1.96 16.22
CA ALA A 106 -22.95 2.14 15.08
C ALA A 106 -23.78 2.38 13.82
N PRO A 107 -23.40 3.34 12.94
CA PRO A 107 -24.15 3.55 11.72
C PRO A 107 -24.06 2.30 10.84
N THR A 108 -25.21 1.80 10.40
CA THR A 108 -25.30 0.63 9.52
C THR A 108 -25.77 1.05 8.12
N CYS A 109 -25.28 0.37 7.08
CA CYS A 109 -25.93 0.33 5.76
C CYS A 109 -26.26 -1.13 5.46
N ASP A 110 -27.44 -1.40 4.91
CA ASP A 110 -27.80 -2.72 4.39
C ASP A 110 -26.96 -3.09 3.15
N CYS A 111 -26.37 -2.07 2.53
CA CYS A 111 -25.70 -2.13 1.23
C CYS A 111 -24.20 -2.39 1.31
N ALA A 112 -23.51 -1.94 2.38
CA ALA A 112 -22.06 -1.82 2.44
C ALA A 112 -21.57 -1.77 3.88
N ALA A 113 -20.29 -2.06 4.10
CA ALA A 113 -19.68 -1.87 5.41
C ALA A 113 -19.51 -0.36 5.69
N VAL A 114 -19.93 0.10 6.87
CA VAL A 114 -19.80 1.52 7.26
C VAL A 114 -18.75 1.65 8.35
N LEU A 115 -17.79 2.54 8.11
CA LEU A 115 -16.77 2.93 9.08
C LEU A 115 -16.98 4.40 9.43
N ASP A 116 -17.30 4.69 10.69
CA ASP A 116 -17.39 6.07 11.13
C ASP A 116 -16.03 6.65 11.52
N TYR A 117 -15.88 7.96 11.33
CA TYR A 117 -14.66 8.65 11.74
C TYR A 117 -14.96 10.01 12.37
N ARG A 118 -14.21 10.36 13.41
CA ARG A 118 -14.27 11.69 14.04
C ARG A 118 -13.13 12.56 13.54
N GLY A 119 -13.30 13.89 13.53
CA GLY A 119 -12.27 14.82 13.12
C GLY A 119 -12.30 15.16 11.63
N GLY A 120 -11.14 15.54 11.07
CA GLY A 120 -10.99 16.02 9.70
C GLY A 120 -10.01 15.18 8.87
N LEU A 121 -10.14 15.26 7.55
CA LEU A 121 -9.27 14.60 6.56
C LEU A 121 -9.04 15.49 5.32
N ASP A 122 -9.50 16.74 5.35
CA ASP A 122 -9.56 17.60 4.17
C ASP A 122 -8.30 18.47 4.07
N GLU A 123 -7.86 19.02 5.19
CA GLU A 123 -6.79 20.01 5.27
C GLU A 123 -5.48 19.42 5.82
N PRO A 124 -4.32 20.00 5.47
CA PRO A 124 -3.06 19.65 6.13
C PRO A 124 -3.13 19.94 7.63
N GLY A 125 -2.60 19.03 8.44
CA GLY A 125 -2.70 19.05 9.89
C GLY A 125 -4.01 18.48 10.44
N ASP A 126 -5.00 18.17 9.59
CA ASP A 126 -6.21 17.50 10.03
C ASP A 126 -5.91 16.12 10.60
N VAL A 127 -6.71 15.74 11.59
CA VAL A 127 -6.61 14.45 12.27
C VAL A 127 -7.99 13.81 12.30
N ALA A 128 -8.07 12.57 11.83
CA ALA A 128 -9.27 11.74 11.94
C ALA A 128 -9.02 10.44 12.70
N TRP A 129 -10.05 10.02 13.43
CA TRP A 129 -10.03 8.84 14.29
C TRP A 129 -11.06 7.83 13.82
N PHE A 130 -10.59 6.65 13.42
CA PHE A 130 -11.41 5.49 13.08
C PHE A 130 -11.30 4.47 14.23
N GLY A 131 -12.19 4.58 15.22
CA GLY A 131 -12.00 3.90 16.50
C GLY A 131 -10.68 4.32 17.16
N GLU A 132 -9.75 3.39 17.34
CA GLU A 132 -8.41 3.64 17.88
C GLU A 132 -7.37 4.09 16.83
N LEU A 133 -7.68 3.96 15.53
CA LEU A 133 -6.75 4.35 14.48
C LEU A 133 -6.79 5.86 14.29
N ARG A 134 -5.74 6.54 14.75
CA ARG A 134 -5.49 7.97 14.49
C ARG A 134 -4.75 8.14 13.17
N VAL A 135 -5.35 8.87 12.24
CA VAL A 135 -4.79 9.21 10.92
C VAL A 135 -4.63 10.73 10.83
N GLN A 136 -3.44 11.17 10.46
CA GLN A 136 -3.13 12.58 10.21
C GLN A 136 -3.03 12.83 8.70
N THR A 137 -3.38 14.02 8.25
CA THR A 137 -3.28 14.43 6.84
C THR A 137 -2.23 15.50 6.72
N GLU A 138 -1.29 15.36 5.79
CA GLU A 138 -0.22 16.34 5.54
C GLU A 138 -0.01 16.57 4.05
N ASP A 139 0.52 17.73 3.68
CA ASP A 139 1.03 17.94 2.32
C ASP A 139 2.31 17.14 2.09
N TYR A 140 2.42 16.49 0.93
CA TYR A 140 3.61 15.72 0.57
C TYR A 140 4.88 16.57 0.70
N ALA A 141 4.87 17.80 0.19
CA ALA A 141 6.01 18.72 0.24
C ALA A 141 6.43 19.10 1.68
N SER A 142 5.52 18.98 2.65
CA SER A 142 5.79 19.30 4.05
C SER A 142 6.38 18.13 4.85
N ILE A 143 6.18 16.89 4.41
CA ILE A 143 6.54 15.70 5.20
C ILE A 143 8.03 15.64 5.53
N ALA A 144 8.90 16.06 4.61
CA ALA A 144 10.34 16.06 4.85
C ALA A 144 10.76 16.89 6.09
N PHE A 145 9.91 17.83 6.53
CA PHE A 145 10.20 18.77 7.61
C PHE A 145 9.43 18.47 8.90
N LEU A 146 8.54 17.47 8.91
CA LEU A 146 7.66 17.17 10.04
C LEU A 146 8.04 15.86 10.72
N PRO A 147 7.93 15.78 12.06
CA PRO A 147 8.04 14.52 12.77
C PRO A 147 6.78 13.69 12.52
N VAL A 148 6.89 12.67 11.67
CA VAL A 148 5.82 11.69 11.45
C VAL A 148 5.78 10.75 12.66
N THR A 149 4.75 10.89 13.50
CA THR A 149 4.62 10.16 14.78
C THR A 149 3.53 9.07 14.78
N GLY A 150 2.82 8.89 13.67
CA GLY A 150 1.74 7.92 13.54
C GLY A 150 1.22 7.83 12.10
N ALA A 151 0.08 7.15 11.91
CA ALA A 151 -0.50 6.97 10.58
C ALA A 151 -0.79 8.35 9.94
N THR A 152 -0.24 8.58 8.77
CA THR A 152 -0.16 9.86 8.08
C THR A 152 -0.45 9.64 6.60
N THR A 153 -1.29 10.49 6.04
CA THR A 153 -1.60 10.51 4.61
C THR A 153 -0.86 11.69 4.00
N ALA A 154 0.05 11.41 3.06
CA ALA A 154 0.84 12.40 2.34
C ALA A 154 0.08 12.80 1.07
N ARG A 155 -0.49 13.98 1.05
CA ARG A 155 -1.42 14.44 0.01
C ARG A 155 -0.68 15.16 -1.12
N LEU A 156 -1.03 14.86 -2.37
CA LEU A 156 -0.51 15.49 -3.59
C LEU A 156 -1.57 16.48 -4.13
N ARG A 157 -1.93 17.46 -3.28
CA ARG A 157 -3.06 18.39 -3.51
C ARG A 157 -2.83 19.39 -4.63
N ASP A 158 -1.59 19.81 -4.83
CA ASP A 158 -1.25 20.91 -5.72
C ASP A 158 0.01 20.62 -6.54
N ALA A 159 0.35 21.56 -7.43
CA ALA A 159 1.52 21.47 -8.29
C ALA A 159 2.83 21.38 -7.49
N ASN A 160 2.91 21.97 -6.30
CA ASN A 160 4.11 21.94 -5.47
C ASN A 160 4.31 20.54 -4.84
N GLY A 161 3.24 19.92 -4.35
CA GLY A 161 3.26 18.53 -3.89
C GLY A 161 3.68 17.56 -5.00
N TRP A 162 3.13 17.72 -6.20
CA TRP A 162 3.52 16.92 -7.37
C TRP A 162 4.98 17.13 -7.77
N GLN A 163 5.45 18.39 -7.82
CA GLN A 163 6.83 18.69 -8.14
C GLN A 163 7.80 18.06 -7.13
N ALA A 164 7.55 18.22 -5.83
CA ALA A 164 8.36 17.61 -4.78
C ALA A 164 8.41 16.07 -4.91
N TYR A 165 7.27 15.43 -5.19
CA TYR A 165 7.20 13.99 -5.43
C TYR A 165 8.05 13.52 -6.62
N LEU A 166 8.02 14.27 -7.72
CA LEU A 166 8.81 13.98 -8.91
C LEU A 166 10.32 14.20 -8.67
N GLU A 167 10.69 15.27 -7.97
CA GLU A 167 12.08 15.55 -7.58
C GLU A 167 12.64 14.46 -6.67
N ASP A 168 11.86 13.99 -5.69
CA ASP A 168 12.25 12.89 -4.80
C ASP A 168 12.38 11.56 -5.56
N ALA A 169 11.51 11.31 -6.55
CA ALA A 169 11.63 10.14 -7.41
C ALA A 169 12.88 10.18 -8.29
N ASP A 170 13.23 11.35 -8.83
CA ASP A 170 14.45 11.58 -9.61
C ASP A 170 15.70 11.43 -8.73
N ALA A 171 15.67 11.96 -7.50
CA ALA A 171 16.73 11.81 -6.51
C ALA A 171 16.91 10.34 -6.10
N ALA A 172 15.82 9.59 -5.91
CA ALA A 172 15.87 8.16 -5.66
C ALA A 172 16.43 7.39 -6.87
N ARG A 173 16.06 7.77 -8.10
CA ARG A 173 16.61 7.16 -9.31
C ARG A 173 18.11 7.43 -9.48
N ALA A 174 18.59 8.58 -9.03
CA ALA A 174 20.00 8.97 -9.09
C ALA A 174 20.86 8.37 -7.97
N SER A 175 20.32 8.28 -6.75
CA SER A 175 21.09 7.94 -5.54
C SER A 175 20.73 6.60 -4.90
N GLY A 176 19.59 6.03 -5.26
CA GLY A 176 19.00 4.84 -4.64
C GLY A 176 18.46 5.05 -3.23
N ARG A 177 18.34 6.30 -2.80
CA ARG A 177 17.83 6.66 -1.48
C ARG A 177 16.39 7.15 -1.60
N LEU A 178 15.50 6.48 -0.89
CA LEU A 178 14.13 6.95 -0.68
C LEU A 178 14.11 7.98 0.46
N VAL A 179 13.06 8.81 0.50
CA VAL A 179 12.86 9.84 1.51
C VAL A 179 12.65 9.19 2.88
N PRO A 180 13.54 9.37 3.87
CA PRO A 180 13.48 8.64 5.14
C PRO A 180 12.16 8.79 5.89
N GLN A 181 11.56 9.97 5.84
CA GLN A 181 10.29 10.31 6.50
C GLN A 181 9.11 9.51 5.91
N LEU A 182 9.24 9.01 4.68
CA LEU A 182 8.23 8.17 4.01
C LEU A 182 8.44 6.67 4.25
N LEU A 183 9.52 6.26 4.91
CA LEU A 183 9.86 4.83 5.13
C LEU A 183 9.30 4.26 6.43
N GLY A 184 8.66 5.08 7.27
CA GLY A 184 8.01 4.60 8.49
C GLY A 184 6.71 3.86 8.17
N ALA A 185 6.34 2.90 9.03
CA ALA A 185 5.19 1.99 8.87
C ALA A 185 3.79 2.66 8.85
N ALA A 186 3.76 3.97 8.64
CA ALA A 186 2.65 4.83 8.96
C ALA A 186 2.39 5.87 7.86
N VAL A 187 3.17 5.95 6.77
CA VAL A 187 2.91 6.96 5.72
C VAL A 187 2.30 6.33 4.47
N ALA A 188 1.11 6.78 4.10
CA ALA A 188 0.48 6.46 2.82
C ALA A 188 0.53 7.70 1.92
N VAL A 189 1.17 7.59 0.76
CA VAL A 189 1.19 8.67 -0.22
C VAL A 189 -0.07 8.60 -1.09
N SER A 190 -0.83 9.69 -1.11
CA SER A 190 -1.97 9.83 -2.00
C SER A 190 -1.50 9.80 -3.45
N GLY A 191 -2.35 9.34 -4.35
CA GLY A 191 -2.10 9.56 -5.76
C GLY A 191 -2.95 8.66 -6.64
N LEU A 192 -3.14 9.07 -7.88
CA LEU A 192 -3.75 8.20 -8.87
C LEU A 192 -2.92 6.92 -9.02
N PRO A 193 -3.53 5.72 -9.04
CA PRO A 193 -2.77 4.47 -9.25
C PRO A 193 -1.89 4.62 -10.49
N LEU A 194 -0.56 4.64 -10.34
CA LEU A 194 0.38 4.90 -11.45
C LEU A 194 0.61 3.66 -12.32
N THR A 195 -0.41 2.82 -12.48
CA THR A 195 -0.32 1.57 -13.21
C THR A 195 -1.06 1.66 -14.53
N ASP A 196 -0.43 1.17 -15.59
CA ASP A 196 -1.08 0.97 -16.89
C ASP A 196 -1.90 -0.32 -16.96
N ASP A 197 -2.11 -1.00 -15.81
CA ASP A 197 -2.82 -2.27 -15.72
C ASP A 197 -4.24 -2.14 -16.30
N PRO A 198 -4.52 -2.76 -17.46
CA PRO A 198 -5.86 -2.74 -18.06
C PRO A 198 -6.87 -3.51 -17.20
N ALA A 199 -6.44 -4.31 -16.23
CA ALA A 199 -7.28 -4.97 -15.23
C ALA A 199 -7.58 -4.09 -14.00
N ALA A 200 -7.18 -2.81 -13.99
CA ALA A 200 -7.44 -1.89 -12.87
C ALA A 200 -8.95 -1.79 -12.48
N GLY A 201 -9.85 -2.19 -13.37
CA GLY A 201 -11.27 -2.38 -13.06
C GLY A 201 -11.97 -1.05 -12.72
N PRO A 202 -13.14 -1.11 -12.05
CA PRO A 202 -13.88 0.10 -11.66
C PRO A 202 -13.15 0.89 -10.57
N VAL A 203 -13.55 2.15 -10.37
CA VAL A 203 -12.96 3.06 -9.36
C VAL A 203 -12.93 2.42 -7.98
N ALA A 204 -11.74 2.31 -7.39
CA ALA A 204 -11.50 1.67 -6.09
C ALA A 204 -11.57 2.64 -4.89
N ALA A 205 -11.44 3.95 -5.12
CA ALA A 205 -11.49 4.99 -4.10
C ALA A 205 -12.25 6.21 -4.60
N VAL A 206 -13.18 6.73 -3.81
CA VAL A 206 -13.97 7.91 -4.10
C VAL A 206 -13.97 8.81 -2.87
N ASP A 207 -13.75 10.10 -3.07
CA ASP A 207 -13.95 11.11 -2.05
C ASP A 207 -15.10 12.03 -2.49
N VAL A 208 -16.08 12.24 -1.62
CA VAL A 208 -17.18 13.17 -1.87
C VAL A 208 -17.02 14.35 -0.92
N GLY A 209 -16.63 15.48 -1.50
CA GLY A 209 -16.41 16.73 -0.80
C GLY A 209 -17.68 17.26 -0.13
N ARG A 210 -17.52 18.24 0.77
CA ARG A 210 -18.67 18.87 1.43
C ARG A 210 -19.64 19.47 0.41
N ASP A 211 -19.14 20.01 -0.69
CA ASP A 211 -19.89 20.58 -1.81
C ASP A 211 -20.61 19.54 -2.70
N GLY A 212 -20.37 18.25 -2.46
CA GLY A 212 -20.95 17.14 -3.22
C GLY A 212 -20.13 16.73 -4.43
N VAL A 213 -19.02 17.41 -4.71
CA VAL A 213 -18.12 17.02 -5.81
C VAL A 213 -17.43 15.71 -5.45
N ALA A 214 -17.55 14.72 -6.32
CA ALA A 214 -16.93 13.42 -6.15
C ALA A 214 -15.62 13.34 -6.94
N THR A 215 -14.55 12.89 -6.31
CA THR A 215 -13.21 12.73 -6.91
C THR A 215 -12.68 11.31 -6.75
N LEU A 216 -11.70 10.92 -7.56
CA LEU A 216 -11.02 9.62 -7.45
C LEU A 216 -10.02 9.63 -6.29
N GLY A 217 -10.44 9.13 -5.14
CA GLY A 217 -9.72 9.38 -3.91
C GLY A 217 -9.66 10.88 -3.62
N PRO A 218 -8.83 11.30 -2.66
CA PRO A 218 -9.02 12.60 -2.04
C PRO A 218 -8.27 13.75 -2.73
N ASP A 219 -7.33 13.46 -3.63
CA ASP A 219 -6.62 14.45 -4.47
C ASP A 219 -6.75 14.16 -5.98
N GLY A 220 -7.74 13.35 -6.37
CA GLY A 220 -7.83 12.84 -7.74
C GLY A 220 -8.77 13.62 -8.65
N LEU A 221 -8.96 13.07 -9.83
CA LEU A 221 -9.84 13.59 -10.87
C LEU A 221 -11.29 13.68 -10.39
N VAL A 222 -11.97 14.78 -10.73
CA VAL A 222 -13.43 14.93 -10.56
C VAL A 222 -14.17 13.87 -11.40
N LEU A 223 -14.92 13.02 -10.72
CA LEU A 223 -15.76 11.97 -11.30
C LEU A 223 -17.16 12.48 -11.64
N GLY A 224 -17.68 13.40 -10.84
CA GLY A 224 -19.05 13.90 -10.97
C GLY A 224 -19.52 14.59 -9.69
N ASP A 225 -20.82 14.55 -9.45
CA ASP A 225 -21.45 15.27 -8.35
C ASP A 225 -22.53 14.40 -7.68
N ALA A 226 -22.57 14.36 -6.36
CA ALA A 226 -23.58 13.63 -5.59
C ALA A 226 -25.00 14.20 -5.77
N ARG A 227 -25.14 15.43 -6.29
CA ARG A 227 -26.43 16.00 -6.70
C ARG A 227 -26.97 15.42 -8.01
N ASP A 228 -26.13 14.69 -8.76
CA ASP A 228 -26.49 13.92 -9.95
C ASP A 228 -26.11 12.44 -9.75
N PRO A 229 -26.90 11.67 -8.99
CA PRO A 229 -26.57 10.28 -8.67
C PRO A 229 -26.44 9.38 -9.89
N ASP A 230 -27.22 9.62 -10.95
CA ASP A 230 -27.18 8.84 -12.19
C ASP A 230 -25.86 9.09 -12.94
N GLY A 231 -25.46 10.36 -13.05
CA GLY A 231 -24.17 10.75 -13.62
C GLY A 231 -23.00 10.17 -12.81
N LEU A 232 -23.08 10.24 -11.49
CA LEU A 232 -22.08 9.66 -10.59
C LEU A 232 -22.01 8.13 -10.72
N ALA A 233 -23.14 7.42 -10.75
CA ALA A 233 -23.20 5.97 -10.96
C ALA A 233 -22.51 5.57 -12.27
N ALA A 234 -22.85 6.25 -13.37
CA ALA A 234 -22.23 6.02 -14.66
C ALA A 234 -20.73 6.31 -14.67
N ALA A 235 -20.25 7.27 -13.86
CA ALA A 235 -18.83 7.54 -13.69
C ALA A 235 -18.13 6.44 -12.88
N LEU A 236 -18.77 5.91 -11.84
CA LEU A 236 -18.19 4.90 -10.95
C LEU A 236 -17.97 3.54 -11.62
N ASP A 237 -18.78 3.20 -12.62
CA ASP A 237 -18.68 1.96 -13.38
C ASP A 237 -17.74 2.05 -14.59
N ARG A 238 -17.25 3.24 -14.93
CA ARG A 238 -16.23 3.40 -15.98
C ARG A 238 -14.89 2.85 -15.49
N SER A 239 -14.22 2.12 -16.39
CA SER A 239 -12.78 1.94 -16.31
C SER A 239 -12.12 3.24 -16.77
N TYR A 240 -11.12 3.72 -16.05
CA TYR A 240 -10.31 4.81 -16.57
C TYR A 240 -8.83 4.46 -16.52
N ARG A 241 -8.11 4.95 -17.52
CA ARG A 241 -6.66 4.88 -17.59
C ARG A 241 -6.05 5.96 -16.71
N PRO A 242 -5.10 5.64 -15.81
CA PRO A 242 -4.53 6.63 -14.91
C PRO A 242 -3.79 7.79 -15.58
N LEU A 243 -3.16 7.56 -16.74
CA LEU A 243 -2.45 8.61 -17.49
C LEU A 243 -3.40 9.66 -18.09
N ASP A 244 -4.56 9.24 -18.62
CA ASP A 244 -5.59 10.17 -19.11
C ASP A 244 -6.12 11.07 -17.99
N ARG A 245 -6.09 10.57 -16.73
CA ARG A 245 -6.51 11.31 -15.53
C ARG A 245 -5.48 12.36 -15.09
N LEU A 246 -4.19 12.09 -15.26
CA LEU A 246 -3.12 13.02 -14.92
C LEU A 246 -3.09 14.23 -15.86
N ALA A 247 -3.51 14.06 -17.12
CA ALA A 247 -3.60 15.16 -18.08
C ALA A 247 -4.62 16.24 -17.65
N ALA A 248 -5.67 15.84 -16.91
CA ALA A 248 -6.69 16.74 -16.40
C ALA A 248 -6.21 17.61 -15.22
N LEU A 249 -5.11 17.25 -14.56
CA LEU A 249 -4.48 18.08 -13.52
C LEU A 249 -3.83 19.36 -14.09
N GLY A 250 -3.59 19.40 -15.40
CA GLY A 250 -2.92 20.53 -16.05
C GLY A 250 -1.44 20.64 -15.71
N GLY A 251 -0.82 21.78 -16.05
CA GLY A 251 0.55 22.10 -15.62
C GLY A 251 1.69 21.24 -16.19
N GLY A 252 1.43 20.34 -17.15
CA GLY A 252 2.45 19.47 -17.75
C GLY A 252 2.79 18.21 -16.93
N VAL A 253 2.08 17.96 -15.82
CA VAL A 253 2.32 16.83 -14.91
C VAL A 253 2.26 15.48 -15.63
N ALA A 254 1.31 15.30 -16.56
CA ALA A 254 1.20 14.07 -17.36
C ALA A 254 2.45 13.83 -18.23
N ASP A 255 2.98 14.87 -18.87
CA ASP A 255 4.19 14.76 -19.69
C ASP A 255 5.41 14.46 -18.81
N ASP A 256 5.47 15.05 -17.61
CA ASP A 256 6.53 14.77 -16.63
C ASP A 256 6.50 13.33 -16.13
N ILE A 257 5.32 12.77 -15.90
CA ILE A 257 5.15 11.37 -15.50
C ILE A 257 5.50 10.44 -16.65
N ALA A 258 5.06 10.75 -17.88
CA ALA A 258 5.39 9.95 -19.06
C ALA A 258 6.90 9.88 -19.33
N ARG A 259 7.66 10.93 -18.96
CA ARG A 259 9.14 10.94 -19.03
C ARG A 259 9.83 10.09 -17.95
N ARG A 260 9.09 9.59 -16.95
CA ARG A 260 9.62 8.89 -15.77
C ARG A 260 8.98 7.51 -15.63
N PRO A 261 9.30 6.55 -16.52
CA PRO A 261 8.72 5.21 -16.46
C PRO A 261 9.06 4.43 -15.16
N TRP A 262 10.07 4.87 -14.39
CA TRP A 262 10.41 4.32 -13.07
C TRP A 262 9.55 4.87 -11.92
N LEU A 263 8.65 5.83 -12.16
CA LEU A 263 7.86 6.46 -11.09
C LEU A 263 6.95 5.45 -10.37
N ALA A 264 6.38 4.51 -11.12
CA ALA A 264 5.57 3.43 -10.56
C ALA A 264 6.40 2.51 -9.64
N LEU A 265 7.68 2.28 -9.96
CA LEU A 265 8.62 1.56 -9.11
C LEU A 265 8.96 2.34 -7.84
N TYR A 266 9.19 3.65 -7.95
CA TYR A 266 9.39 4.53 -6.79
C TYR A 266 8.21 4.46 -5.81
N ARG A 267 6.98 4.59 -6.32
CA ARG A 267 5.76 4.42 -5.51
C ARG A 267 5.68 3.06 -4.85
N ALA A 268 5.95 1.98 -5.59
CA ALA A 268 5.91 0.63 -5.05
C ALA A 268 6.97 0.43 -3.95
N GLY A 269 8.15 1.02 -4.11
CA GLY A 269 9.20 1.06 -3.09
C GLY A 269 8.77 1.76 -1.80
N LEU A 270 8.11 2.91 -1.91
CA LEU A 270 7.55 3.62 -0.75
C LEU A 270 6.45 2.79 -0.06
N ALA A 271 5.52 2.22 -0.81
CA ALA A 271 4.45 1.39 -0.26
C ALA A 271 4.99 0.15 0.46
N PHE A 272 6.03 -0.48 -0.09
CA PHE A 272 6.71 -1.59 0.58
C PHE A 272 7.42 -1.14 1.86
N ALA A 273 8.17 -0.04 1.81
CA ALA A 273 8.87 0.48 2.98
C ALA A 273 7.90 0.82 4.12
N ALA A 274 6.75 1.43 3.80
CA ALA A 274 5.68 1.70 4.75
C ALA A 274 5.00 0.43 5.30
N ALA A 275 5.18 -0.74 4.68
CA ALA A 275 4.67 -2.01 5.19
C ALA A 275 5.73 -2.83 5.95
N ASP A 276 7.02 -2.54 5.74
CA ASP A 276 8.13 -3.29 6.30
C ASP A 276 8.72 -2.58 7.54
N ASP A 277 8.30 -3.01 8.73
CA ASP A 277 8.84 -2.51 10.01
C ASP A 277 10.14 -3.23 10.43
N THR A 278 10.89 -3.79 9.47
CA THR A 278 12.02 -4.68 9.76
C THR A 278 13.36 -4.04 9.43
N GLY A 279 14.12 -3.64 10.45
CA GLY A 279 15.57 -3.38 10.34
C GLY A 279 15.98 -2.25 9.37
N PRO A 280 17.22 -2.26 8.84
CA PRO A 280 17.73 -1.17 8.01
C PRO A 280 17.03 -1.08 6.66
N ALA A 281 16.95 0.12 6.08
CA ALA A 281 16.18 0.36 4.85
C ALA A 281 16.62 -0.53 3.67
N TRP A 282 15.64 -1.07 2.94
CA TRP A 282 15.85 -1.77 1.69
C TRP A 282 16.24 -0.80 0.58
N SER A 283 17.11 -1.25 -0.32
CA SER A 283 17.37 -0.58 -1.60
C SER A 283 16.50 -1.22 -2.69
N VAL A 284 15.90 -0.39 -3.53
CA VAL A 284 15.04 -0.82 -4.65
C VAL A 284 15.88 -0.87 -5.91
N VAL A 285 16.10 -2.07 -6.46
CA VAL A 285 16.85 -2.24 -7.71
C VAL A 285 16.14 -1.49 -8.83
N GLY A 286 16.89 -0.77 -9.67
CA GLY A 286 16.36 0.13 -10.70
C GLY A 286 16.17 1.58 -10.22
N LEU A 287 16.24 1.85 -8.92
CA LEU A 287 16.37 3.20 -8.36
C LEU A 287 17.79 3.37 -7.83
N GLY A 288 18.67 3.92 -8.66
CA GLY A 288 20.07 4.21 -8.31
C GLY A 288 20.95 2.99 -7.97
N THR A 289 20.39 1.78 -7.94
CA THR A 289 21.13 0.54 -7.67
C THR A 289 20.85 -0.52 -8.72
N SER A 290 21.85 -1.37 -8.93
CA SER A 290 21.85 -2.50 -9.86
C SER A 290 22.52 -3.69 -9.17
N LEU A 291 22.04 -4.89 -9.42
CA LEU A 291 22.70 -6.14 -8.99
C LEU A 291 23.62 -6.68 -10.08
N ARG A 292 23.58 -6.11 -11.29
CA ARG A 292 24.45 -6.51 -12.39
C ARG A 292 25.91 -6.26 -12.04
N PRO A 293 26.84 -7.13 -12.47
CA PRO A 293 28.26 -6.97 -12.18
C PRO A 293 28.89 -5.68 -12.76
N ASP A 294 28.31 -5.14 -13.83
CA ASP A 294 28.74 -3.88 -14.46
C ASP A 294 28.29 -2.63 -13.67
N GLY A 295 27.36 -2.80 -12.71
CA GLY A 295 26.78 -1.72 -11.91
C GLY A 295 25.90 -0.77 -12.72
N GLU A 296 25.58 -1.10 -13.98
CA GLU A 296 24.76 -0.25 -14.82
C GLU A 296 23.31 -0.32 -14.37
N VAL A 297 22.75 0.83 -13.98
CA VAL A 297 21.38 0.92 -13.49
C VAL A 297 20.42 0.96 -14.67
N THR A 298 19.88 -0.21 -14.99
CA THR A 298 18.81 -0.37 -15.97
C THR A 298 17.53 0.29 -15.49
N THR A 299 16.77 0.89 -16.41
CA THR A 299 15.45 1.39 -16.10
C THR A 299 14.47 0.23 -16.04
N LEU A 300 14.02 -0.09 -14.84
CA LEU A 300 12.91 -1.00 -14.63
C LEU A 300 11.61 -0.20 -14.76
N THR A 301 10.70 -0.68 -15.59
CA THR A 301 9.42 -0.04 -15.89
C THR A 301 8.24 -0.75 -15.23
N ARG A 302 8.50 -1.93 -14.65
CA ARG A 302 7.52 -2.73 -13.93
C ARG A 302 7.42 -2.27 -12.47
N SER A 303 6.19 -2.22 -11.99
CA SER A 303 5.86 -1.89 -10.60
C SER A 303 4.97 -2.94 -9.93
N ASP A 304 4.52 -3.93 -10.69
CA ASP A 304 3.77 -5.09 -10.19
C ASP A 304 4.69 -6.10 -9.49
N LEU A 305 6.00 -5.99 -9.73
CA LEU A 305 7.05 -6.69 -9.01
C LEU A 305 8.20 -5.73 -8.71
N ILE A 306 8.71 -5.76 -7.47
CA ILE A 306 9.86 -4.97 -7.06
C ILE A 306 10.98 -5.88 -6.57
N LEU A 307 12.19 -5.61 -7.03
CA LEU A 307 13.38 -6.33 -6.60
C LEU A 307 14.11 -5.48 -5.55
N LEU A 308 14.31 -6.06 -4.38
CA LEU A 308 14.89 -5.39 -3.22
C LEU A 308 16.20 -6.05 -2.82
N HIS A 309 17.13 -5.26 -2.31
CA HIS A 309 18.34 -5.79 -1.70
C HIS A 309 18.75 -5.04 -0.43
N ARG A 310 19.42 -5.77 0.46
CA ARG A 310 19.97 -5.27 1.72
C ARG A 310 21.15 -6.15 2.13
N GLY A 311 22.36 -5.62 2.08
CA GLY A 311 23.57 -6.42 2.27
C GLY A 311 23.59 -7.61 1.30
N ASP A 312 23.55 -8.83 1.83
CA ASP A 312 23.50 -10.08 1.07
C ASP A 312 22.09 -10.62 0.81
N GLU A 313 21.06 -9.98 1.35
CA GLU A 313 19.68 -10.38 1.11
C GLU A 313 19.19 -9.79 -0.22
N ARG A 314 18.57 -10.64 -1.04
CA ARG A 314 17.87 -10.25 -2.26
C ARG A 314 16.47 -10.84 -2.23
N VAL A 315 15.45 -10.02 -2.45
CA VAL A 315 14.05 -10.42 -2.35
C VAL A 315 13.27 -9.83 -3.51
N LEU A 316 12.52 -10.66 -4.23
CA LEU A 316 11.46 -10.21 -5.12
C LEU A 316 10.16 -10.09 -4.33
N VAL A 317 9.46 -8.97 -4.48
CA VAL A 317 8.20 -8.70 -3.78
C VAL A 317 7.13 -8.37 -4.80
N GLU A 318 5.95 -8.97 -4.62
CA GLU A 318 4.71 -8.52 -5.24
C GLU A 318 4.07 -7.45 -4.34
N PRO A 319 4.10 -6.15 -4.70
CA PRO A 319 3.72 -5.07 -3.78
C PRO A 319 2.26 -5.10 -3.33
N ARG A 320 1.37 -5.69 -4.15
CA ARG A 320 -0.07 -5.78 -3.85
C ARG A 320 -0.36 -6.76 -2.71
N THR A 321 0.28 -7.93 -2.73
CA THR A 321 0.08 -9.01 -1.74
C THR A 321 1.14 -9.00 -0.65
N LEU A 322 2.21 -8.22 -0.85
CA LEU A 322 3.44 -8.23 -0.07
C LEU A 322 4.11 -9.62 -0.01
N ARG A 323 3.77 -10.54 -0.93
CA ARG A 323 4.43 -11.84 -1.03
C ARG A 323 5.90 -11.64 -1.36
N ARG A 324 6.77 -12.34 -0.64
CA ARG A 324 8.22 -12.21 -0.70
C ARG A 324 8.85 -13.51 -1.18
N PHE A 325 9.80 -13.40 -2.10
CA PHE A 325 10.56 -14.52 -2.63
C PHE A 325 12.05 -14.24 -2.45
N ALA A 326 12.69 -14.97 -1.54
CA ALA A 326 14.14 -14.87 -1.35
C ALA A 326 14.87 -15.40 -2.59
N LEU A 327 15.88 -14.68 -3.04
CA LEU A 327 16.62 -14.99 -4.26
C LEU A 327 18.10 -15.26 -3.94
N ALA A 328 18.63 -16.30 -4.58
CA ALA A 328 20.06 -16.46 -4.67
C ALA A 328 20.68 -15.33 -5.52
N PRO A 329 21.95 -14.94 -5.30
CA PRO A 329 22.57 -13.81 -5.98
C PRO A 329 22.49 -13.91 -7.52
N ALA A 330 22.82 -15.07 -8.08
CA ALA A 330 22.76 -15.29 -9.54
C ALA A 330 21.33 -15.17 -10.09
N THR A 331 20.33 -15.66 -9.35
CA THR A 331 18.91 -15.55 -9.73
C THR A 331 18.44 -14.10 -9.73
N ALA A 332 18.87 -13.30 -8.75
CA ALA A 332 18.48 -11.90 -8.64
C ALA A 332 18.95 -11.06 -9.84
N VAL A 333 20.17 -11.32 -10.35
CA VAL A 333 20.68 -10.68 -11.57
C VAL A 333 19.83 -11.03 -12.80
N VAL A 334 19.41 -12.30 -12.92
CA VAL A 334 18.53 -12.73 -14.03
C VAL A 334 17.15 -12.10 -13.91
N VAL A 335 16.58 -12.03 -12.70
CA VAL A 335 15.29 -11.36 -12.47
C VAL A 335 15.37 -9.87 -12.81
N GLU A 336 16.42 -9.17 -12.42
CA GLU A 336 16.62 -7.76 -12.81
C GLU A 336 16.55 -7.55 -14.32
N ARG A 337 17.21 -8.43 -15.10
CA ARG A 337 17.17 -8.40 -16.57
C ARG A 337 15.76 -8.66 -17.13
N LEU A 338 15.04 -9.61 -16.54
CA LEU A 338 13.66 -9.91 -16.97
C LEU A 338 12.68 -8.78 -16.66
N LEU A 339 12.98 -7.95 -15.65
CA LEU A 339 12.14 -6.81 -15.27
C LEU A 339 12.49 -5.51 -16.02
N SER A 340 13.56 -5.49 -16.81
CA SER A 340 13.95 -4.34 -17.64
C SER A 340 13.33 -4.41 -19.04
N ASP A 341 12.88 -3.26 -19.58
CA ASP A 341 12.25 -3.17 -20.91
C ASP A 341 13.26 -3.16 -22.08
N GLY A 342 14.45 -3.77 -21.90
CA GLY A 342 15.52 -3.73 -22.89
C GLY A 342 15.45 -4.86 -23.93
N PRO A 343 15.47 -4.58 -25.25
CA PRO A 343 15.58 -5.61 -26.29
C PRO A 343 16.94 -6.34 -26.31
N ASP A 344 17.94 -5.85 -25.55
CA ASP A 344 19.33 -6.33 -25.56
C ASP A 344 19.68 -7.34 -24.44
N ASP A 345 18.71 -7.79 -23.65
CA ASP A 345 18.93 -8.74 -22.54
C ASP A 345 18.41 -10.17 -22.82
N GLU A 346 18.35 -10.56 -24.11
CA GLU A 346 18.13 -11.95 -24.49
C GLU A 346 19.17 -12.89 -23.83
N PRO A 347 18.78 -14.12 -23.44
CA PRO A 347 19.70 -15.10 -22.90
C PRO A 347 20.85 -15.33 -23.88
N ARG A 348 22.09 -14.98 -23.47
CA ARG A 348 23.27 -15.05 -24.34
C ARG A 348 23.69 -16.47 -24.67
N THR A 349 23.18 -17.46 -23.94
CA THR A 349 23.47 -18.88 -24.13
C THR A 349 22.23 -19.77 -23.98
N PRO A 350 22.19 -20.97 -24.60
CA PRO A 350 21.10 -21.94 -24.42
C PRO A 350 20.92 -22.41 -22.96
N ALA A 351 22.01 -22.39 -22.17
CA ALA A 351 21.95 -22.72 -20.75
C ALA A 351 21.24 -21.62 -19.94
N ASP A 352 21.47 -20.35 -20.29
CA ASP A 352 20.76 -19.21 -19.71
C ASP A 352 19.27 -19.26 -20.07
N GLU A 353 18.95 -19.62 -21.31
CA GLU A 353 17.57 -19.76 -21.77
C GLU A 353 16.81 -20.86 -21.01
N ALA A 354 17.41 -22.05 -20.86
CA ALA A 354 16.81 -23.14 -20.08
C ALA A 354 16.67 -22.79 -18.59
N PHE A 355 17.60 -22.02 -18.01
CA PHE A 355 17.48 -21.52 -16.65
C PHE A 355 16.35 -20.51 -16.51
N VAL A 356 16.28 -19.54 -17.43
CA VAL A 356 15.21 -18.53 -17.47
C VAL A 356 13.84 -19.18 -17.62
N SER A 357 13.67 -20.16 -18.52
CA SER A 357 12.40 -20.86 -18.71
C SER A 357 11.95 -21.57 -17.44
N ARG A 358 12.84 -22.32 -16.76
CA ARG A 358 12.52 -22.96 -15.47
C ARG A 358 12.18 -21.96 -14.38
N LEU A 359 12.84 -20.80 -14.37
CA LEU A 359 12.58 -19.73 -13.41
C LEU A 359 11.18 -19.14 -13.63
N VAL A 360 10.85 -18.82 -14.88
CA VAL A 360 9.52 -18.32 -15.27
C VAL A 360 8.43 -19.32 -14.89
N GLU A 361 8.57 -20.60 -15.29
CA GLU A 361 7.61 -21.66 -14.96
C GLU A 361 7.39 -21.79 -13.45
N ARG A 362 8.46 -21.69 -12.66
CA ARG A 362 8.38 -21.75 -11.20
C ARG A 362 7.57 -20.59 -10.62
N PHE A 363 7.81 -19.36 -11.08
CA PHE A 363 7.08 -18.20 -10.60
C PHE A 363 5.62 -18.21 -11.09
N GLU A 364 5.36 -18.68 -12.31
CA GLU A 364 4.00 -18.84 -12.83
C GLU A 364 3.19 -19.86 -12.02
N HIS A 365 3.82 -20.96 -11.58
CA HIS A 365 3.17 -21.90 -10.66
C HIS A 365 2.78 -21.26 -9.32
N GLU A 366 3.54 -20.25 -8.89
CA GLU A 366 3.27 -19.45 -7.69
C GLU A 366 2.29 -18.28 -7.96
N GLY A 367 1.77 -18.15 -9.19
CA GLY A 367 0.87 -17.07 -9.60
C GLY A 367 1.57 -15.73 -9.89
N VAL A 368 2.90 -15.74 -10.08
CA VAL A 368 3.71 -14.55 -10.35
C VAL A 368 4.21 -14.59 -11.80
N HIS A 369 3.86 -13.59 -12.59
CA HIS A 369 4.23 -13.54 -14.01
C HIS A 369 5.50 -12.70 -14.23
N LEU A 370 6.65 -13.35 -14.42
CA LEU A 370 7.92 -12.65 -14.68
C LEU A 370 8.05 -12.06 -16.08
N ARG A 371 7.28 -12.54 -17.06
CA ARG A 371 7.18 -11.95 -18.41
C ARG A 371 5.81 -11.32 -18.58
N ARG A 372 5.71 -10.17 -19.26
CA ARG A 372 4.41 -9.69 -19.76
C ARG A 372 3.91 -10.74 -20.77
N GLY A 373 2.66 -11.21 -20.61
CA GLY A 373 1.98 -11.90 -21.70
C GLY A 373 1.93 -10.96 -22.90
N ALA A 374 2.29 -11.49 -24.08
CA ALA A 374 2.33 -10.74 -25.33
C ALA A 374 1.00 -10.06 -25.66
#